data_AF-A0A9W4JGC6-F1
#
_entry.id   AF-A0A9W4JGC6-F1
#
_cell.length_a   1.000
_cell.length_b   1.000
_cell.length_c   1.000
_cell.angle_alpha   90.00
_cell.angle_beta   90.00
_cell.angle_gamma   90.00
#
_symmetry.space_group_name_H-M   'P 1'
#
loop_
_entity.id
_entity.type
_entity.pdbx_description
1 polymer ?
#
loop_
_entity_poly.entity_id
_entity_poly.type
_entity_poly.pdbx_seq_one_letter_code
_entity_poly.pdbx_strand_id
1 'polypeptide(L)'
;MASFNPFAKRETHSASSLNTYRILVPLSWALVVIVGIYYSLHSPDDTKKGKKLWKQANKHNTPFSQNTTVTGVYWILLLLSQLSYVWHLFSKNNVLVAAAANVATHFILNNLFLFAWILLWTRNHFWGAEIILIAHLINQTVTYWRHRGLPAFVHLPAVAGPYAWTLTALFWNGAVAVHSHNLPGRIVANIFIWVILGIGLFDIVLREDYILGYCLSFLSLSLALRQFAIKIIGLQWIFAFVVFGVFLVVSLYISATKSTGRDSLFRRVAHPESADREREPLLNEGV
;
A
#
# COMPACT_ATOMS: atom_id res chain seq x y z
N MET A 1 -21.56 18.33 -22.20
CA MET A 1 -20.42 18.62 -21.31
C MET A 1 -19.83 17.30 -20.87
N ALA A 2 -18.57 16.99 -21.23
CA ALA A 2 -17.93 15.76 -20.78
C ALA A 2 -17.72 15.82 -19.25
N SER A 3 -18.24 14.83 -18.53
CA SER A 3 -18.11 14.71 -17.07
C SER A 3 -16.63 14.67 -16.67
N PHE A 4 -16.19 15.62 -15.83
CA PHE A 4 -14.83 15.64 -15.31
C PHE A 4 -14.66 14.55 -14.26
N ASN A 5 -14.04 13.43 -14.65
CA ASN A 5 -13.66 12.36 -13.72
C ASN A 5 -12.25 12.62 -13.15
N PRO A 6 -12.10 12.90 -11.84
CA PRO A 6 -10.80 13.16 -11.20
C PRO A 6 -9.98 11.88 -10.93
N PHE A 7 -10.56 10.69 -11.15
CA PHE A 7 -9.92 9.38 -10.97
C PHE A 7 -9.48 8.73 -12.30
N ALA A 8 -9.63 9.44 -13.41
CA ALA A 8 -9.19 8.95 -14.72
C ALA A 8 -7.68 9.15 -14.89
N LYS A 9 -6.99 8.18 -15.50
CA LYS A 9 -5.61 8.34 -15.96
C LYS A 9 -5.58 9.32 -17.12
N ARG A 10 -4.64 10.26 -17.10
CA ARG A 10 -4.47 11.31 -18.12
C ARG A 10 -3.00 11.44 -18.51
N GLU A 11 -2.79 11.85 -19.75
CA GLU A 11 -1.45 12.19 -20.25
C GLU A 11 -1.05 13.60 -19.82
N THR A 12 -2.02 14.52 -19.81
CA THR A 12 -1.84 15.92 -19.44
C THR A 12 -2.84 16.35 -18.37
N HIS A 13 -2.39 17.26 -17.52
CA HIS A 13 -3.19 17.85 -16.43
C HIS A 13 -3.21 19.37 -16.59
N SER A 14 -4.37 19.98 -16.33
CA SER A 14 -4.48 21.44 -16.37
C SER A 14 -3.65 22.08 -15.25
N ALA A 15 -3.19 23.32 -15.46
CA ALA A 15 -2.45 24.07 -14.43
C ALA A 15 -3.26 24.21 -13.13
N SER A 16 -4.58 24.39 -13.24
CA SER A 16 -5.49 24.45 -12.10
C SER A 16 -5.47 23.13 -11.32
N SER A 17 -5.64 21.99 -11.99
CA SER A 17 -5.60 20.66 -11.35
C SER A 17 -4.26 20.38 -10.67
N LEU A 18 -3.15 20.73 -11.31
CA LEU A 18 -1.81 20.58 -10.73
C LEU A 18 -1.63 21.44 -9.48
N ASN A 19 -2.10 22.68 -9.49
CA ASN A 19 -2.05 23.56 -8.32
C ASN A 19 -2.91 23.01 -7.18
N THR A 20 -4.11 22.50 -7.48
CA THR A 20 -4.94 21.80 -6.48
C THR A 20 -4.20 20.62 -5.87
N TYR A 21 -3.57 19.76 -6.68
CA TYR A 21 -2.82 18.61 -6.16
C TYR A 21 -1.60 19.02 -5.33
N ARG A 22 -0.86 20.04 -5.75
CA ARG A 22 0.28 20.59 -4.99
C ARG A 22 -0.11 21.13 -3.62
N ILE A 23 -1.39 21.43 -3.37
CA ILE A 23 -1.89 21.87 -2.07
C ILE A 23 -2.51 20.69 -1.31
N LEU A 24 -3.46 19.97 -1.92
CA LEU A 24 -4.23 18.93 -1.23
C LEU A 24 -3.42 17.67 -0.91
N VAL A 25 -2.44 17.31 -1.75
CA VAL A 25 -1.58 16.15 -1.48
C VAL A 25 -0.74 16.36 -0.21
N PRO A 26 0.06 17.44 -0.07
CA PRO A 26 0.78 17.70 1.18
C PRO A 26 -0.15 17.85 2.39
N LEU A 27 -1.28 18.55 2.25
CA LEU A 27 -2.20 18.77 3.38
C LEU A 27 -2.82 17.45 3.87
N SER A 28 -3.29 16.59 2.95
CA SER A 28 -3.85 15.30 3.33
C SER A 28 -2.79 14.35 3.91
N TRP A 29 -1.55 14.41 3.42
CA TRP A 29 -0.44 13.67 4.01
C TRP A 29 -0.11 14.16 5.42
N ALA A 30 -0.01 15.47 5.61
CA ALA A 30 0.25 16.10 6.91
C ALA A 30 -0.83 15.75 7.93
N LEU A 31 -2.11 15.72 7.50
CA LEU A 31 -3.22 15.27 8.33
C LEU A 31 -2.98 13.86 8.89
N VAL A 32 -2.60 12.90 8.05
CA VAL A 32 -2.33 11.51 8.48
C VAL A 32 -1.13 11.45 9.42
N VAL A 33 -0.05 12.17 9.13
CA VAL A 33 1.15 12.22 9.99
C VAL A 33 0.81 12.78 11.36
N ILE A 34 0.17 13.95 11.42
CA ILE A 34 -0.18 14.63 12.67
C ILE A 34 -1.11 13.75 13.51
N VAL A 35 -2.17 13.23 12.90
CA VAL A 35 -3.17 12.40 13.58
C VAL A 35 -2.58 11.06 14.01
N GLY A 36 -1.74 10.45 13.18
CA GLY A 36 -1.03 9.21 13.49
C GLY A 36 -0.07 9.37 14.68
N ILE A 37 0.71 10.46 14.74
CA ILE A 37 1.57 10.79 15.88
C ILE A 37 0.72 11.07 17.11
N TYR A 38 -0.29 11.94 17.00
CA TYR A 38 -1.14 12.34 18.11
C TYR A 38 -1.78 11.13 18.78
N TYR A 39 -2.45 10.24 18.03
CA TYR A 39 -3.10 9.06 18.60
C TYR A 39 -2.13 7.91 18.90
N SER A 40 -0.89 7.94 18.43
CA SER A 40 0.15 7.03 18.94
C SER A 40 0.52 7.37 20.39
N LEU A 41 0.49 8.66 20.74
CA LEU A 41 0.91 9.18 22.05
C LEU A 41 -0.26 9.44 23.01
N HIS A 42 -1.44 9.77 22.50
CA HIS A 42 -2.61 10.20 23.28
C HIS A 42 -3.82 9.31 22.99
N SER A 43 -4.67 9.14 24.01
CA SER A 43 -5.99 8.52 23.84
C SER A 43 -7.00 9.62 23.47
N PRO A 44 -8.10 9.29 22.79
CA PRO A 44 -9.18 10.25 22.58
C PRO A 44 -9.82 10.65 23.91
N ASP A 45 -9.90 11.95 24.18
CA ASP A 45 -10.49 12.51 25.41
C ASP A 45 -12.03 12.49 25.38
N ASP A 46 -12.62 12.43 24.18
CA ASP A 46 -14.06 12.43 23.95
C ASP A 46 -14.73 11.09 24.29
N THR A 47 -13.96 10.02 24.54
CA THR A 47 -14.52 8.70 24.85
C THR A 47 -13.81 8.04 26.03
N LYS A 48 -14.56 7.69 27.09
CA LYS A 48 -14.01 7.04 28.31
C LYS A 48 -13.32 5.70 28.03
N LYS A 49 -13.68 5.01 26.94
CA LYS A 49 -13.10 3.71 26.53
C LYS A 49 -12.03 3.86 25.44
N GLY A 50 -11.75 5.09 25.02
CA GLY A 50 -10.77 5.40 23.99
C GLY A 50 -9.36 4.95 24.35
N LYS A 51 -8.59 4.48 23.37
CA LYS A 51 -7.20 4.09 23.59
C LYS A 51 -6.30 4.63 22.48
N LYS A 52 -5.04 4.88 22.84
CA LYS A 52 -3.94 5.09 21.89
C LYS A 52 -3.93 4.01 20.80
N LEU A 53 -3.54 4.39 19.59
CA LEU A 53 -3.49 3.54 18.39
C LEU A 53 -2.86 2.16 18.65
N TRP A 54 -1.63 2.15 19.18
CA TRP A 54 -0.88 0.92 19.45
C TRP A 54 -1.34 0.19 20.71
N LYS A 55 -1.92 0.92 21.68
CA LYS A 55 -2.50 0.28 22.88
C LYS A 55 -3.76 -0.49 22.53
N GLN A 56 -4.54 0.03 21.59
CA GLN A 56 -5.71 -0.65 21.04
C GLN A 56 -5.31 -1.94 20.32
N ALA A 57 -4.26 -1.86 19.49
CA ALA A 57 -3.69 -3.00 18.79
C ALA A 57 -3.25 -4.14 19.72
N ASN A 58 -2.58 -3.78 20.82
CA ASN A 58 -2.11 -4.77 21.79
C ASN A 58 -3.21 -5.35 22.69
N LYS A 59 -4.32 -4.61 22.89
CA LYS A 59 -5.45 -5.06 23.70
C LYS A 59 -6.29 -6.11 22.97
N HIS A 60 -6.47 -5.96 21.66
CA HIS A 60 -7.31 -6.81 20.84
C HIS A 60 -6.46 -7.81 20.05
N ASN A 61 -6.01 -8.87 20.73
CA ASN A 61 -5.18 -9.92 20.14
C ASN A 61 -6.01 -10.91 19.32
N THR A 62 -5.90 -10.85 18.00
CA THR A 62 -6.60 -11.71 17.05
C THR A 62 -5.59 -12.55 16.26
N PRO A 63 -6.06 -13.58 15.52
CA PRO A 63 -5.22 -14.32 14.57
C PRO A 63 -4.46 -13.44 13.54
N PHE A 64 -4.95 -12.23 13.29
CA PHE A 64 -4.37 -11.27 12.33
C PHE A 64 -3.65 -10.10 13.03
N SER A 65 -3.50 -10.14 14.36
CA SER A 65 -2.71 -9.12 15.07
C SER A 65 -1.27 -9.10 14.58
N GLN A 66 -0.79 -7.89 14.31
CA GLN A 66 0.57 -7.60 13.89
C GLN A 66 1.45 -7.11 15.04
N ASN A 67 2.77 -7.20 14.87
CA ASN A 67 3.73 -6.68 15.82
C ASN A 67 3.75 -5.15 15.71
N THR A 68 3.39 -4.45 16.79
CA THR A 68 3.24 -2.99 16.74
C THR A 68 4.55 -2.26 16.41
N THR A 69 5.70 -2.81 16.80
CA THR A 69 7.01 -2.22 16.48
C THR A 69 7.33 -2.37 15.00
N VAL A 70 7.20 -3.59 14.46
CA VAL A 70 7.50 -3.85 13.04
C VAL A 70 6.51 -3.11 12.14
N THR A 71 5.22 -3.15 12.46
CA THR A 71 4.20 -2.37 11.74
C THR A 71 4.44 -0.85 11.87
N GLY A 72 4.92 -0.37 13.01
CA GLY A 72 5.34 1.02 13.19
C GLY A 72 6.51 1.41 12.27
N VAL A 73 7.54 0.56 12.17
CA VAL A 73 8.67 0.77 11.24
C VAL A 73 8.19 0.81 9.80
N TYR A 74 7.31 -0.12 9.39
CA TYR A 74 6.69 -0.11 8.07
C TYR A 74 6.05 1.24 7.76
N TRP A 75 5.24 1.77 8.69
CA TRP A 75 4.58 3.04 8.54
C TRP A 75 5.55 4.23 8.47
N ILE A 76 6.60 4.24 9.27
CA ILE A 76 7.64 5.27 9.20
C ILE A 76 8.29 5.27 7.82
N LEU A 77 8.72 4.11 7.32
CA LEU A 77 9.32 3.98 6.00
C LEU A 77 8.35 4.40 4.89
N LEU A 78 7.08 4.00 4.99
CA LEU A 78 6.04 4.39 4.04
C LEU A 78 5.82 5.91 4.02
N LEU A 79 5.64 6.53 5.19
CA LEU A 79 5.43 7.98 5.31
C LEU A 79 6.65 8.78 4.81
N LEU A 80 7.87 8.32 5.06
CA LEU A 80 9.08 8.93 4.51
C LEU A 80 9.16 8.78 2.99
N SER A 81 8.83 7.60 2.45
CA SER A 81 8.77 7.42 1.00
C SER A 81 7.72 8.30 0.34
N GLN A 82 6.63 8.62 1.05
CA GLN A 82 5.58 9.52 0.57
C GLN A 82 6.07 10.95 0.40
N LEU A 83 7.06 11.41 1.17
CA LEU A 83 7.72 12.70 0.92
C LEU A 83 8.34 12.76 -0.47
N SER A 84 8.98 11.67 -0.91
CA SER A 84 9.51 11.62 -2.27
C SER A 84 8.38 11.74 -3.30
N TYR A 85 7.24 11.07 -3.09
CA TYR A 85 6.08 11.22 -3.98
C TYR A 85 5.56 12.65 -4.02
N VAL A 86 5.39 13.29 -2.86
CA VAL A 86 4.95 14.68 -2.78
C VAL A 86 5.91 15.61 -3.53
N TRP A 87 7.22 15.41 -3.38
CA TRP A 87 8.24 16.19 -4.09
C TRP A 87 8.09 16.11 -5.62
N HIS A 88 7.73 14.94 -6.16
CA HIS A 88 7.60 14.75 -7.60
C HIS A 88 6.46 15.58 -8.23
N LEU A 89 5.46 16.04 -7.46
CA LEU A 89 4.45 17.00 -7.94
C LEU A 89 5.02 18.40 -8.25
N PHE A 90 6.19 18.72 -7.69
CA PHE A 90 6.91 19.98 -7.86
C PHE A 90 8.12 19.84 -8.79
N SER A 91 8.36 18.66 -9.35
CA SER A 91 9.47 18.43 -10.27
C SER A 91 9.32 19.24 -11.57
N LYS A 92 10.46 19.58 -12.19
CA LYS A 92 10.49 20.17 -13.54
C LYS A 92 10.28 19.12 -14.64
N ASN A 93 10.34 17.83 -14.30
CA ASN A 93 10.14 16.75 -15.26
C ASN A 93 8.64 16.44 -15.43
N ASN A 94 8.10 16.77 -16.61
CA ASN A 94 6.69 16.58 -16.96
C ASN A 94 6.22 15.13 -16.83
N VAL A 95 7.08 14.14 -17.11
CA VAL A 95 6.72 12.72 -16.99
C VAL A 95 6.47 12.34 -15.53
N LEU A 96 7.31 12.84 -14.62
CA LEU A 96 7.19 12.56 -13.19
C LEU A 96 6.00 13.28 -12.57
N VAL A 97 5.78 14.54 -12.97
CA VAL A 97 4.61 15.31 -12.55
C VAL A 97 3.33 14.65 -13.02
N ALA A 98 3.25 14.21 -14.29
CA ALA A 98 2.08 13.51 -14.81
C ALA A 98 1.83 12.18 -14.11
N ALA A 99 2.88 11.38 -13.85
CA ALA A 99 2.77 10.15 -13.07
C ALA A 99 2.24 10.40 -11.66
N ALA A 100 2.76 11.42 -10.97
CA ALA A 100 2.34 11.77 -9.62
C ALA A 100 0.91 12.36 -9.57
N ALA A 101 0.55 13.21 -10.53
CA ALA A 101 -0.77 13.82 -10.66
C ALA A 101 -1.85 12.78 -10.96
N ASN A 102 -1.53 11.75 -11.75
CA ASN A 102 -2.46 10.67 -12.08
C ASN A 102 -2.97 9.89 -10.86
N VAL A 103 -2.16 9.79 -9.79
CA VAL A 103 -2.54 9.10 -8.55
C VAL A 103 -2.94 10.07 -7.44
N ALA A 104 -2.89 11.39 -7.66
CA ALA A 104 -3.08 12.38 -6.60
C ALA A 104 -4.47 12.32 -5.96
N THR A 105 -5.55 12.22 -6.75
CA THR A 105 -6.91 12.09 -6.20
C THR A 105 -7.06 10.84 -5.33
N HIS A 106 -6.52 9.71 -5.82
CA HIS A 106 -6.53 8.44 -5.09
C HIS A 106 -5.70 8.51 -3.79
N PHE A 107 -4.57 9.22 -3.81
CA PHE A 107 -3.71 9.45 -2.66
C PHE A 107 -4.37 10.34 -1.60
N ILE A 108 -5.04 11.42 -2.01
CA ILE A 108 -5.82 12.27 -1.10
C ILE A 108 -6.92 11.45 -0.45
N LEU A 109 -7.68 10.68 -1.23
CA LEU A 109 -8.75 9.84 -0.72
C LEU A 109 -8.23 8.73 0.21
N ASN A 110 -7.08 8.13 -0.11
CA ASN A 110 -6.36 7.20 0.77
C ASN A 110 -6.10 7.82 2.15
N ASN A 111 -5.60 9.06 2.19
CA ASN A 111 -5.27 9.74 3.44
C ASN A 111 -6.51 10.06 4.26
N LEU A 112 -7.61 10.44 3.60
CA LEU A 112 -8.89 10.67 4.27
C LEU A 112 -9.46 9.38 4.85
N PHE A 113 -9.34 8.25 4.16
CA PHE A 113 -9.75 6.95 4.70
C PHE A 113 -8.88 6.52 5.88
N LEU A 114 -7.55 6.69 5.81
CA LEU A 114 -6.66 6.41 6.94
C LEU A 114 -7.00 7.28 8.14
N PHE A 115 -7.24 8.57 7.92
CA PHE A 115 -7.67 9.49 8.97
C PHE A 115 -8.97 9.02 9.63
N ALA A 116 -10.01 8.74 8.85
CA ALA A 116 -11.29 8.24 9.36
C ALA A 116 -11.12 6.90 10.11
N TRP A 117 -10.32 5.98 9.58
CA TRP A 117 -10.03 4.71 10.22
C TRP A 117 -9.34 4.90 11.58
N ILE A 118 -8.31 5.75 11.68
CA ILE A 118 -7.63 6.04 12.97
C ILE A 118 -8.63 6.58 14.00
N LEU A 119 -9.50 7.50 13.60
CA LEU A 119 -10.51 8.07 14.51
C LEU A 119 -11.49 7.01 15.03
N LEU A 120 -11.97 6.12 14.16
CA LEU A 120 -12.90 5.06 14.51
C LEU A 120 -12.23 3.98 15.37
N TRP A 121 -11.03 3.55 14.98
CA TRP A 121 -10.24 2.52 15.66
C TRP A 121 -9.92 2.90 17.11
N THR A 122 -9.42 4.12 17.32
CA THR A 122 -9.05 4.64 18.66
C THR A 122 -10.25 4.82 19.58
N ARG A 123 -11.47 4.90 19.01
CA ARG A 123 -12.75 5.01 19.73
C ARG A 123 -13.51 3.68 19.87
N ASN A 124 -12.93 2.56 19.46
CA ASN A 124 -13.55 1.21 19.48
C ASN A 124 -14.72 1.01 18.49
N HIS A 125 -14.86 1.84 17.45
CA HIS A 125 -15.89 1.67 16.42
C HIS A 125 -15.41 0.72 15.31
N PHE A 126 -15.15 -0.55 15.65
CA PHE A 126 -14.48 -1.49 14.74
C PHE A 126 -15.28 -1.84 13.49
N TRP A 127 -16.61 -1.96 13.58
CA TRP A 127 -17.46 -2.19 12.41
C TRP A 127 -17.49 -0.98 11.47
N GLY A 128 -17.56 0.24 12.02
CA GLY A 128 -17.44 1.45 11.22
C GLY A 128 -16.06 1.55 10.56
N ALA A 129 -15.01 1.22 11.30
CA ALA A 129 -13.65 1.17 10.79
C ALA A 129 -13.50 0.13 9.66
N GLU A 130 -14.20 -1.00 9.74
CA GLU A 130 -14.20 -2.05 8.71
C GLU A 130 -14.84 -1.55 7.41
N ILE A 131 -15.99 -0.89 7.50
CA ILE A 131 -16.66 -0.31 6.32
C ILE A 131 -15.74 0.71 5.63
N ILE A 132 -15.05 1.55 6.40
CA ILE A 132 -14.05 2.48 5.87
C ILE A 132 -12.90 1.73 5.19
N LEU A 133 -12.40 0.64 5.76
CA LEU A 133 -11.34 -0.18 5.16
C LEU A 133 -11.79 -0.88 3.87
N ILE A 134 -13.05 -1.33 3.76
CA ILE A 134 -13.60 -1.89 2.53
C ILE A 134 -13.61 -0.83 1.42
N ALA A 135 -14.14 0.36 1.71
CA ALA A 135 -14.14 1.48 0.76
C ALA A 135 -12.71 1.89 0.38
N HIS A 136 -11.80 1.87 1.35
CA HIS A 136 -10.38 2.14 1.15
C HIS A 136 -9.73 1.10 0.25
N LEU A 137 -10.04 -0.19 0.44
CA LEU A 137 -9.52 -1.29 -0.38
C LEU A 137 -10.01 -1.17 -1.82
N ILE A 138 -11.27 -0.78 -2.04
CA ILE A 138 -11.80 -0.51 -3.38
C ILE A 138 -11.01 0.63 -4.04
N ASN A 139 -10.80 1.75 -3.35
CA ASN A 139 -9.99 2.86 -3.87
C ASN A 139 -8.57 2.40 -4.23
N GLN A 140 -7.92 1.63 -3.35
CA GLN A 140 -6.57 1.14 -3.59
C GLN A 140 -6.51 0.13 -4.74
N THR A 141 -7.49 -0.77 -4.84
CA THR A 141 -7.61 -1.72 -5.95
C THR A 141 -7.79 -0.95 -7.27
N VAL A 142 -8.69 0.04 -7.34
CA VAL A 142 -8.84 0.87 -8.55
C VAL A 142 -7.52 1.57 -8.90
N THR A 143 -6.83 2.14 -7.91
CA THR A 143 -5.55 2.83 -8.11
C THR A 143 -4.50 1.88 -8.68
N TYR A 144 -4.31 0.74 -8.00
CA TYR A 144 -3.37 -0.32 -8.36
C TYR A 144 -3.61 -0.84 -9.77
N TRP A 145 -4.87 -1.11 -10.11
CA TRP A 145 -5.22 -1.73 -11.38
C TRP A 145 -5.21 -0.76 -12.57
N ARG A 146 -5.61 0.50 -12.34
CA ARG A 146 -5.70 1.54 -13.37
C ARG A 146 -4.35 2.19 -13.69
N HIS A 147 -3.50 2.42 -12.69
CA HIS A 147 -2.25 3.16 -12.88
C HIS A 147 -1.05 2.22 -12.95
N ARG A 148 -0.92 1.53 -14.09
CA ARG A 148 0.19 0.59 -14.36
C ARG A 148 1.46 1.31 -14.79
N GLY A 149 2.62 0.70 -14.50
CA GLY A 149 3.93 1.16 -14.99
C GLY A 149 4.41 2.47 -14.37
N LEU A 150 3.96 2.78 -13.16
CA LEU A 150 4.44 3.97 -12.45
C LEU A 150 5.90 3.79 -12.03
N PRO A 151 6.71 4.86 -12.04
CA PRO A 151 8.05 4.81 -11.47
C PRO A 151 8.02 4.39 -10.01
N ALA A 152 9.04 3.67 -9.55
CA ALA A 152 9.09 3.08 -8.20
C ALA A 152 8.85 4.10 -7.07
N PHE A 153 9.37 5.33 -7.21
CA PHE A 153 9.21 6.43 -6.25
C PHE A 153 7.81 7.08 -6.24
N VAL A 154 6.93 6.72 -7.17
CA VAL A 154 5.48 7.03 -7.11
C VAL A 154 4.72 5.78 -6.69
N HIS A 155 5.07 4.63 -7.26
CA HIS A 155 4.38 3.36 -7.05
C HIS A 155 4.44 2.89 -5.60
N LEU A 156 5.63 2.81 -5.01
CA LEU A 156 5.82 2.41 -3.61
C LEU A 156 4.97 3.27 -2.64
N PRO A 157 5.15 4.61 -2.59
CA PRO A 157 4.49 5.44 -1.59
C PRO A 157 2.99 5.64 -1.80
N ALA A 158 2.52 5.71 -3.05
CA ALA A 158 1.14 6.10 -3.34
C ALA A 158 0.23 4.92 -3.72
N VAL A 159 0.80 3.76 -4.05
CA VAL A 159 0.03 2.62 -4.59
C VAL A 159 0.35 1.32 -3.86
N ALA A 160 1.55 0.75 -4.02
CA ALA A 160 1.89 -0.58 -3.50
C ALA A 160 1.89 -0.63 -1.96
N GLY A 161 2.54 0.32 -1.29
CA GLY A 161 2.60 0.38 0.17
C GLY A 161 1.22 0.60 0.81
N PRO A 162 0.45 1.60 0.39
CA PRO A 162 -0.92 1.80 0.89
C PRO A 162 -1.83 0.59 0.62
N TYR A 163 -1.75 -0.02 -0.57
CA TYR A 163 -2.53 -1.20 -0.90
C TYR A 163 -2.22 -2.40 0.00
N ALA A 164 -0.94 -2.70 0.20
CA ALA A 164 -0.50 -3.77 1.10
C ALA A 164 -1.01 -3.54 2.54
N TRP A 165 -0.89 -2.31 3.04
CA TRP A 165 -1.43 -1.96 4.36
C TRP A 165 -2.93 -2.21 4.41
N THR A 166 -3.70 -1.62 3.50
CA THR A 166 -5.17 -1.69 3.54
C THR A 166 -5.67 -3.13 3.46
N LEU A 167 -5.03 -3.99 2.66
CA LEU A 167 -5.34 -5.42 2.62
C LEU A 167 -5.14 -6.06 4.00
N THR A 168 -3.98 -5.88 4.62
CA THR A 168 -3.70 -6.48 5.93
C THR A 168 -4.55 -5.89 7.06
N ALA A 169 -4.84 -4.59 7.00
CA ALA A 169 -5.65 -3.87 7.97
C ALA A 169 -7.12 -4.33 7.93
N LEU A 170 -7.65 -4.67 6.75
CA LEU A 170 -8.99 -5.23 6.59
C LEU A 170 -9.14 -6.53 7.39
N PHE A 171 -8.27 -7.51 7.15
CA PHE A 171 -8.32 -8.77 7.90
C PHE A 171 -8.09 -8.57 9.40
N TRP A 172 -7.19 -7.66 9.76
CA TRP A 172 -6.90 -7.38 11.17
C TRP A 172 -8.06 -6.72 11.89
N ASN A 173 -8.63 -5.64 11.34
CA ASN A 173 -9.76 -4.93 11.94
C ASN A 173 -11.03 -5.79 11.93
N GLY A 174 -11.32 -6.49 10.84
CA GLY A 174 -12.46 -7.40 10.75
C GLY A 174 -12.40 -8.49 11.82
N ALA A 175 -11.22 -9.07 12.04
CA ALA A 175 -10.99 -10.04 13.11
C ALA A 175 -11.25 -9.46 14.51
N VAL A 176 -10.99 -8.17 14.73
CA VAL A 176 -11.32 -7.47 15.97
C VAL A 176 -12.82 -7.20 16.07
N ALA A 177 -13.46 -6.74 14.99
CA ALA A 177 -14.89 -6.43 14.94
C ALA A 177 -15.77 -7.65 15.27
N VAL A 178 -15.39 -8.83 14.78
CA VAL A 178 -16.09 -10.10 15.04
C VAL A 178 -15.64 -10.83 16.31
N HIS A 179 -14.74 -10.24 17.11
CA HIS A 179 -14.21 -10.83 18.35
C HIS A 179 -13.65 -12.26 18.14
N SER A 180 -12.79 -12.44 17.14
CA SER A 180 -12.24 -13.74 16.68
C SER A 180 -11.27 -14.45 17.65
N HIS A 181 -11.54 -14.38 18.96
CA HIS A 181 -10.72 -15.00 20.02
C HIS A 181 -11.12 -16.47 20.29
N ASN A 182 -12.27 -16.91 19.79
CA ASN A 182 -12.85 -18.23 19.98
C ASN A 182 -12.35 -19.26 18.94
N LEU A 183 -12.57 -20.55 19.21
CA LEU A 183 -12.12 -21.65 18.33
C LEU A 183 -12.60 -21.52 16.87
N PRO A 184 -13.88 -21.22 16.57
CA PRO A 184 -14.33 -21.03 15.19
C PRO A 184 -13.61 -19.88 14.48
N GLY A 185 -13.42 -18.73 15.15
CA GLY A 185 -12.69 -17.60 14.59
C GLY A 185 -11.24 -17.94 14.24
N ARG A 186 -10.61 -18.84 15.01
CA ARG A 186 -9.26 -19.34 14.71
C ARG A 186 -9.22 -20.23 13.48
N ILE A 187 -10.21 -21.12 13.30
CA ILE A 187 -10.31 -21.97 12.11
C ILE A 187 -10.49 -21.11 10.86
N VAL A 188 -11.39 -20.15 10.91
CA VAL A 188 -11.63 -19.22 9.78
C VAL A 188 -10.36 -18.42 9.47
N ALA A 189 -9.64 -17.95 10.48
CA ALA A 189 -8.40 -17.23 10.26
C ALA A 189 -7.29 -18.06 9.60
N ASN A 190 -7.17 -19.34 9.95
CA ASN A 190 -6.24 -20.26 9.30
C ASN A 190 -6.55 -20.45 7.80
N ILE A 191 -7.80 -20.25 7.37
CA ILE A 191 -8.19 -20.26 5.95
C ILE A 191 -7.90 -18.89 5.33
N PHE A 192 -8.29 -17.81 6.00
CA PHE A 192 -8.22 -16.46 5.47
C PHE A 192 -6.79 -15.94 5.28
N ILE A 193 -5.80 -16.46 6.03
CA ILE A 193 -4.40 -16.11 5.78
C ILE A 193 -3.92 -16.56 4.39
N TRP A 194 -4.45 -17.65 3.86
CA TRP A 194 -4.18 -18.11 2.49
C TRP A 194 -4.90 -17.27 1.45
N VAL A 195 -6.01 -16.62 1.80
CA VAL A 195 -6.67 -15.64 0.93
C VAL A 195 -5.77 -14.41 0.74
N ILE A 196 -5.12 -13.94 1.81
CA ILE A 196 -4.09 -12.88 1.71
C ILE A 196 -2.97 -13.31 0.76
N LEU A 197 -2.47 -14.54 0.91
CA LEU A 197 -1.44 -15.09 0.03
C LEU A 197 -1.91 -15.14 -1.43
N GLY A 198 -3.11 -15.68 -1.69
CA GLY A 198 -3.66 -15.83 -3.03
C GLY A 198 -3.84 -14.49 -3.74
N ILE A 199 -4.43 -13.51 -3.06
CA ILE A 199 -4.59 -12.14 -3.60
C ILE A 199 -3.22 -11.51 -3.85
N GLY A 200 -2.32 -11.55 -2.86
CA GLY A 200 -0.99 -10.97 -3.00
C GLY A 200 -0.18 -11.60 -4.12
N LEU A 201 -0.15 -12.93 -4.23
CA LEU A 201 0.57 -13.63 -5.28
C LEU A 201 -0.04 -13.37 -6.66
N PHE A 202 -1.36 -13.32 -6.75
CA PHE A 202 -2.03 -12.96 -7.99
C PHE A 202 -1.54 -11.60 -8.50
N ASP A 203 -1.52 -10.58 -7.64
CA ASP A 203 -1.04 -9.24 -8.02
C ASP A 203 0.47 -9.21 -8.32
N ILE A 204 1.29 -9.82 -7.45
CA ILE A 204 2.76 -9.85 -7.59
C ILE A 204 3.17 -10.56 -8.89
N VAL A 205 2.61 -11.73 -9.18
CA VAL A 205 3.01 -12.54 -10.33
C VAL A 205 2.43 -11.98 -11.63
N LEU A 206 1.13 -11.68 -11.67
CA LEU A 206 0.47 -11.20 -12.90
C LEU A 206 1.02 -9.85 -13.36
N ARG A 207 1.51 -9.02 -12.44
CA ARG A 207 2.01 -7.68 -12.74
C ARG A 207 3.51 -7.54 -12.57
N GLU A 208 4.18 -8.63 -12.24
CA GLU A 208 5.60 -8.66 -11.90
C GLU A 208 5.97 -7.57 -10.88
N ASP A 209 5.12 -7.36 -9.87
CA ASP A 209 5.24 -6.26 -8.91
C ASP A 209 5.96 -6.69 -7.64
N TYR A 210 7.29 -6.67 -7.72
CA TYR A 210 8.16 -6.97 -6.58
C TYR A 210 8.04 -5.93 -5.45
N ILE A 211 7.61 -4.69 -5.73
CA ILE A 211 7.48 -3.64 -4.72
C ILE A 211 6.30 -3.98 -3.79
N LEU A 212 5.15 -4.34 -4.37
CA LEU A 212 4.01 -4.82 -3.59
C LEU A 212 4.40 -6.04 -2.76
N GLY A 213 5.12 -6.99 -3.35
CA GLY A 213 5.53 -8.19 -2.66
C GLY A 213 6.50 -7.95 -1.50
N TYR A 214 7.42 -6.97 -1.60
CA TYR A 214 8.22 -6.54 -0.44
C TYR A 214 7.36 -5.91 0.66
N CYS A 215 6.37 -5.08 0.31
CA CYS A 215 5.46 -4.49 1.30
C CYS A 215 4.62 -5.56 2.03
N LEU A 216 4.05 -6.52 1.28
CA LEU A 216 3.28 -7.62 1.83
C LEU A 216 4.16 -8.55 2.68
N SER A 217 5.37 -8.86 2.22
CA SER A 217 6.36 -9.62 2.99
C SER A 217 6.65 -8.94 4.33
N PHE A 218 6.91 -7.64 4.35
CA PHE A 218 7.19 -6.90 5.58
C PHE A 218 6.02 -6.98 6.58
N LEU A 219 4.78 -6.78 6.11
CA LEU A 219 3.60 -6.84 6.96
C LEU A 219 3.27 -8.27 7.42
N SER A 220 3.48 -9.27 6.57
CA SER A 220 3.36 -10.69 6.92
C SER A 220 4.41 -11.11 7.96
N LEU A 221 5.63 -10.57 7.90
CA LEU A 221 6.64 -10.75 8.94
C LEU A 221 6.17 -10.15 10.27
N SER A 222 5.58 -8.94 10.24
CA SER A 222 4.99 -8.32 11.43
C SER A 222 3.90 -9.20 12.06
N LEU A 223 3.02 -9.78 11.23
CA LEU A 223 2.02 -10.74 11.66
C LEU A 223 2.67 -12.00 12.26
N ALA A 224 3.61 -12.62 11.55
CA ALA A 224 4.28 -13.84 11.98
C ALA A 224 4.95 -13.69 13.35
N LEU A 225 5.69 -12.60 13.55
CA LEU A 225 6.37 -12.31 14.82
C LEU A 225 5.37 -12.11 15.97
N ARG A 226 4.24 -11.44 15.72
CA ARG A 226 3.21 -11.28 16.75
C ARG A 226 2.54 -12.59 17.09
N GLN A 227 2.16 -13.39 16.09
CA GLN A 227 1.52 -14.68 16.30
C GLN A 227 2.46 -15.67 17.01
N PHE A 228 3.75 -15.64 16.68
CA PHE A 228 4.79 -16.41 17.36
C PHE A 228 4.93 -16.01 18.84
N ALA A 229 4.86 -14.71 19.14
CA ALA A 229 4.97 -14.22 20.52
C ALA A 229 3.75 -14.56 21.38
N ILE A 230 2.54 -14.43 20.82
CA ILE A 230 1.31 -14.66 21.60
C ILE A 230 0.91 -16.14 21.68
N LYS A 231 1.36 -16.98 20.73
CA LYS A 231 1.06 -18.42 20.60
C LYS A 231 -0.43 -18.78 20.81
N ILE A 232 -1.35 -17.83 20.57
CA ILE A 232 -2.78 -18.00 20.83
C ILE A 232 -3.37 -19.11 19.94
N ILE A 233 -2.76 -19.38 18.79
CA ILE A 233 -3.23 -20.33 17.77
C ILE A 233 -2.06 -21.15 17.28
N GLY A 234 -2.16 -22.48 17.37
CA GLY A 234 -1.03 -23.39 17.13
C GLY A 234 -0.40 -23.29 15.74
N LEU A 235 -1.17 -22.98 14.69
CA LEU A 235 -0.69 -23.00 13.30
C LEU A 235 -0.56 -21.62 12.64
N GLN A 236 -1.22 -20.58 13.17
CA GLN A 236 -1.29 -19.27 12.51
C GLN A 236 0.10 -18.63 12.32
N TRP A 237 1.01 -18.82 13.28
CA TRP A 237 2.38 -18.30 13.18
C TRP A 237 3.17 -19.02 12.07
N ILE A 238 3.00 -20.34 11.90
CA ILE A 238 3.64 -21.12 10.83
C ILE A 238 3.15 -20.60 9.48
N PHE A 239 1.83 -20.50 9.31
CA PHE A 239 1.23 -20.01 8.07
C PHE A 239 1.69 -18.58 7.76
N ALA A 240 1.78 -17.71 8.77
CA ALA A 240 2.29 -16.36 8.58
C ALA A 240 3.75 -16.32 8.12
N PHE A 241 4.63 -17.17 8.66
CA PHE A 241 6.01 -17.29 8.19
C PHE A 241 6.09 -17.85 6.76
N VAL A 242 5.24 -18.81 6.41
CA VAL A 242 5.16 -19.32 5.04
C VAL A 242 4.72 -18.22 4.08
N VAL A 243 3.66 -17.47 4.40
CA VAL A 243 3.19 -16.35 3.58
C VAL A 243 4.27 -15.28 3.42
N PHE A 244 4.94 -14.89 4.52
CA PHE A 244 6.10 -14.00 4.48
C PHE A 244 7.19 -14.51 3.54
N GLY A 245 7.63 -15.77 3.73
CA GLY A 245 8.71 -16.37 2.96
C GLY A 245 8.39 -16.45 1.47
N VAL A 246 7.16 -16.85 1.13
CA VAL A 246 6.70 -16.93 -0.26
C VAL A 246 6.67 -15.54 -0.91
N PHE A 247 6.10 -14.53 -0.25
CA PHE A 247 6.13 -13.16 -0.78
C PHE A 247 7.56 -12.65 -0.96
N LEU A 248 8.44 -12.90 0.00
CA LEU A 248 9.84 -12.48 -0.08
C LEU A 248 10.57 -13.15 -1.26
N VAL A 249 10.49 -14.48 -1.38
CA VAL A 249 11.17 -15.26 -2.42
C VAL A 249 10.68 -14.87 -3.81
N VAL A 250 9.37 -14.77 -4.01
CA VAL A 250 8.80 -14.37 -5.31
C VAL A 250 9.20 -12.93 -5.66
N SER A 251 9.23 -12.02 -4.68
CA SER A 251 9.66 -10.63 -4.91
C SER A 251 11.14 -10.54 -5.26
N LEU A 252 12.00 -11.30 -4.55
CA LEU A 252 13.43 -11.38 -4.84
C LEU A 252 13.67 -11.94 -6.25
N TYR A 253 12.94 -12.99 -6.63
CA TYR A 253 12.99 -13.58 -7.95
C TYR A 253 12.68 -12.54 -9.04
N ILE A 254 11.53 -11.88 -8.95
CA ILE A 254 11.08 -10.88 -9.92
C ILE A 254 12.01 -9.65 -9.95
N SER A 255 12.48 -9.21 -8.77
CA SER A 255 13.42 -8.10 -8.68
C SER A 255 14.76 -8.44 -9.34
N ALA A 256 15.24 -9.68 -9.17
CA ALA A 256 16.49 -10.15 -9.76
C ALA A 256 16.40 -10.32 -11.29
N THR A 257 15.29 -10.87 -11.81
CA THR A 257 15.08 -10.98 -13.26
C THR A 257 15.03 -9.60 -13.92
N LYS A 258 14.30 -8.65 -13.33
CA LYS A 258 14.25 -7.25 -13.79
C LYS A 258 15.61 -6.57 -13.77
N SER A 259 16.38 -6.73 -12.69
CA SER A 259 17.73 -6.15 -12.61
C SER A 259 18.71 -6.75 -13.62
N THR A 260 18.46 -7.97 -14.09
CA THR A 260 19.31 -8.67 -15.07
C THR A 260 18.83 -8.46 -16.52
N GLY A 261 17.77 -7.67 -16.75
CA GLY A 261 17.18 -7.46 -18.08
C GLY A 261 16.55 -8.74 -18.66
N ARG A 262 16.07 -9.63 -17.80
CA ARG A 262 15.42 -10.89 -18.16
C ARG A 262 13.93 -10.83 -17.80
N ASP A 263 13.11 -11.53 -18.56
CA ASP A 263 11.71 -11.75 -18.22
C ASP A 263 11.56 -12.76 -17.08
N SER A 264 10.32 -12.98 -16.62
CA SER A 264 9.99 -13.95 -15.58
C SER A 264 10.32 -15.42 -15.94
N LEU A 265 10.67 -15.71 -17.20
CA LEU A 265 11.14 -17.01 -17.68
C LEU A 265 12.66 -17.05 -17.96
N PHE A 266 13.41 -16.07 -17.41
CA PHE A 266 14.85 -15.89 -17.63
C PHE A 266 15.28 -15.67 -19.09
N ARG A 267 14.35 -15.40 -19.99
CA ARG A 267 14.68 -15.01 -21.37
C ARG A 267 15.15 -13.57 -21.36
N ARG A 268 16.20 -13.28 -22.12
CA ARG A 268 16.67 -11.90 -22.30
C ARG A 268 15.56 -11.09 -22.99
N VAL A 269 15.11 -10.02 -22.35
CA VAL A 269 14.16 -9.10 -23.00
C VAL A 269 14.97 -8.32 -24.03
N ALA A 270 14.76 -8.62 -25.31
CA ALA A 270 15.27 -7.77 -26.37
C ALA A 270 14.59 -6.40 -26.20
N HIS A 271 15.36 -5.36 -25.87
CA HIS A 271 14.84 -4.00 -26.01
C HIS A 271 14.44 -3.83 -27.48
N PRO A 272 13.21 -3.39 -27.80
CA PRO A 272 12.93 -2.97 -29.16
C PRO A 272 13.99 -1.93 -29.51
N GLU A 273 14.74 -2.19 -30.58
CA GLU A 273 15.69 -1.21 -31.11
C GLU A 273 14.95 0.12 -31.23
N SER A 274 15.59 1.20 -30.76
CA SER A 274 15.04 2.54 -30.80
C SER A 274 14.49 2.82 -32.20
N ALA A 275 13.17 2.97 -32.32
CA ALA A 275 12.50 3.38 -33.56
C ALA A 275 12.98 4.74 -34.10
N ASP A 276 13.84 5.44 -33.34
CA ASP A 276 14.55 6.66 -33.76
C ASP A 276 15.71 6.42 -34.73
N ARG A 277 16.23 5.18 -34.87
CA ARG A 277 17.26 4.91 -35.91
C ARG A 277 16.73 5.06 -37.33
N GLU A 278 15.42 4.94 -37.54
CA GLU A 278 14.79 5.17 -38.85
C GLU A 278 14.42 6.64 -39.10
N ARG A 279 14.69 7.54 -38.14
CA ARG A 279 14.38 8.98 -38.23
C ARG A 279 15.61 9.88 -38.06
N GLU A 280 16.81 9.38 -38.27
CA GLU A 280 17.97 10.24 -38.46
C GLU A 280 17.95 10.79 -39.90
N PRO A 281 17.78 12.12 -40.11
CA PRO A 281 17.98 12.69 -41.43
C PRO A 281 19.46 12.52 -41.80
N LEU A 282 19.72 11.94 -42.97
CA LEU A 282 21.06 11.80 -43.56
C LEU A 282 21.69 13.19 -43.78
N LEU A 283 22.30 13.73 -42.73
CA LEU A 283 23.13 14.93 -42.76
C LEU A 283 24.59 14.49 -42.81
N ASN A 284 24.97 13.94 -43.96
CA ASN A 284 26.31 13.78 -44.52
C ASN A 284 26.03 13.12 -45.88
N GLU A 285 26.02 13.82 -47.00
CA GLU A 285 27.24 14.26 -47.68
C GLU A 285 27.04 15.63 -48.35
N GLY A 286 27.94 16.56 -48.03
CA GLY A 286 28.22 17.73 -48.83
C GLY A 286 29.72 17.95 -48.87
N VAL A 287 30.36 17.49 -49.95
CA VAL A 287 31.44 18.17 -50.71
C VAL A 287 31.33 17.66 -52.15
#